data_AF-A0A955PZN8-F1
#
_entry.id   AF-A0A955PZN8-F1
#
_cell.length_a   1.000
_cell.length_b   1.000
_cell.length_c   1.000
_cell.angle_alpha   90.00
_cell.angle_beta   90.00
_cell.angle_gamma   90.00
#
_symmetry.space_group_name_H-M   'P 1'
#
loop_
_entity.id
_entity.type
_entity.pdbx_description
1 polymer ?
#
loop_
_entity_poly.entity_id
_entity_poly.type
_entity_poly.pdbx_seq_one_letter_code
_entity_poly.pdbx_strand_id
1 'polypeptide(L)'
;MEIRFQPALLQEVIDSFAEKTEREGDPTYFNEFHEFADPIYEKFSLDDRDPEFKRLYQHLFAKWGFADILRDAFDDFPVLRDKTGIVLVRGVLKEDQEGVDVLRKWGVVEEKLARQLEEGEKKGVGIKLIPRRFYDPACTRYLRHELTHISDML
;
A
#
# COMPACT_ATOMS: atom_id res chain seq x y z
N MET A 1 -13.93 1.63 5.57
CA MET A 1 -12.93 1.18 4.59
C MET A 1 -11.59 0.94 5.28
N GLU A 2 -11.03 -0.26 5.12
CA GLU A 2 -9.67 -0.64 5.55
C GLU A 2 -8.75 -0.74 4.32
N ILE A 3 -7.51 -0.26 4.39
CA ILE A 3 -6.53 -0.40 3.29
C ILE A 3 -5.41 -1.34 3.77
N ARG A 4 -5.17 -2.44 3.04
CA ARG A 4 -4.10 -3.39 3.30
C ARG A 4 -3.11 -3.40 2.15
N PHE A 5 -1.82 -3.34 2.48
CA PHE A 5 -0.73 -3.39 1.52
C PHE A 5 -0.03 -4.75 1.59
N GLN A 6 0.37 -5.27 0.43
CA GLN A 6 1.21 -6.47 0.39
C GLN A 6 2.59 -6.16 1.00
N PRO A 7 3.12 -6.99 1.91
CA PRO A 7 4.42 -6.73 2.54
C PRO A 7 5.58 -6.52 1.55
N ALA A 8 5.60 -7.30 0.46
CA ALA A 8 6.61 -7.15 -0.59
C ALA A 8 6.53 -5.80 -1.31
N LEU A 9 5.33 -5.21 -1.45
CA LEU A 9 5.18 -3.86 -2.00
C LEU A 9 5.76 -2.82 -1.04
N LEU A 10 5.45 -2.94 0.25
CA LEU A 10 5.96 -2.01 1.27
C LEU A 10 7.48 -1.99 1.28
N GLN A 11 8.10 -3.17 1.34
CA GLN A 11 9.56 -3.31 1.28
C GLN A 11 10.14 -2.62 0.05
N GLU A 12 9.64 -2.98 -1.15
CA GLU A 12 10.18 -2.46 -2.41
C GLU A 12 10.05 -0.93 -2.53
N VAL A 13 8.95 -0.34 -2.03
CA VAL A 13 8.78 1.12 -2.01
C VAL A 13 9.80 1.77 -1.08
N ILE A 14 9.99 1.23 0.12
CA ILE A 14 10.91 1.78 1.12
C ILE A 14 12.36 1.69 0.65
N ASP A 15 12.79 0.50 0.25
CA ASP A 15 14.16 0.24 -0.21
C ASP A 15 14.50 1.12 -1.42
N SER A 16 13.65 1.09 -2.46
CA SER A 16 13.87 1.87 -3.68
C SER A 16 13.85 3.39 -3.43
N PHE A 17 12.98 3.86 -2.55
CA PHE A 17 12.87 5.29 -2.26
C PHE A 17 14.10 5.79 -1.52
N ALA A 18 14.52 5.09 -0.45
CA ALA A 18 15.70 5.44 0.33
C ALA A 18 16.98 5.46 -0.54
N GLU A 19 17.18 4.42 -1.36
CA GLU A 19 18.31 4.36 -2.30
C GLU A 19 18.26 5.46 -3.37
N LYS A 20 17.06 5.82 -3.85
CA LYS A 20 16.89 6.89 -4.84
C LYS A 20 17.27 8.24 -4.24
N THR A 21 16.72 8.59 -3.07
CA THR A 21 16.99 9.90 -2.45
C THR A 21 18.45 10.05 -2.06
N GLU A 22 19.08 8.98 -1.56
CA GLU A 22 20.50 8.98 -1.23
C GLU A 22 21.36 9.25 -2.49
N ARG A 23 21.07 8.56 -3.60
CA ARG A 23 21.75 8.80 -4.89
C ARG A 23 21.52 10.21 -5.43
N GLU A 24 20.40 10.83 -5.10
CA GLU A 24 20.05 12.20 -5.45
C GLU A 24 20.67 13.24 -4.48
N GLY A 25 21.40 12.79 -3.45
CA GLY A 25 22.14 13.64 -2.51
C GLY A 25 21.44 13.89 -1.18
N ASP A 26 20.31 13.25 -0.92
CA ASP A 26 19.57 13.31 0.35
C ASP A 26 19.59 11.96 1.09
N PRO A 27 20.50 11.77 2.05
CA PRO A 27 20.63 10.51 2.78
C PRO A 27 19.62 10.37 3.93
N THR A 28 18.70 11.31 4.13
CA THR A 28 17.79 11.35 5.30
C THR A 28 17.04 10.04 5.47
N TYR A 29 16.37 9.55 4.42
CA TYR A 29 15.57 8.34 4.46
C TYR A 29 16.40 7.06 4.59
N PHE A 30 17.59 7.06 3.99
CA PHE A 30 18.54 5.96 4.10
C PHE A 30 19.05 5.80 5.54
N ASN A 31 19.50 6.91 6.14
CA ASN A 31 19.96 6.93 7.54
C ASN A 31 18.84 6.53 8.50
N GLU A 32 17.64 7.06 8.28
CA GLU A 32 16.48 6.73 9.10
C GLU A 32 16.09 5.25 8.99
N PHE A 33 16.10 4.67 7.79
CA PHE A 33 15.88 3.23 7.63
C PHE A 33 16.87 2.42 8.46
N HIS A 34 18.17 2.74 8.37
CA HIS A 34 19.22 2.06 9.13
C HIS A 34 19.09 2.23 10.65
N GLU A 35 18.68 3.41 11.12
CA GLU A 35 18.42 3.63 12.56
C GLU A 35 17.41 2.64 13.13
N PHE A 36 16.40 2.26 12.34
CA PHE A 36 15.41 1.27 12.75
C PHE A 36 15.79 -0.18 12.39
N ALA A 37 16.51 -0.40 11.29
CA ALA A 37 16.89 -1.72 10.81
C ALA A 37 18.04 -2.34 11.63
N ASP A 38 19.04 -1.55 12.01
CA ASP A 38 20.23 -2.04 12.73
C ASP A 38 19.86 -2.72 14.06
N PRO A 39 18.96 -2.17 14.90
CA PRO A 39 18.47 -2.86 16.10
C PRO A 39 17.80 -4.21 15.84
N ILE A 40 17.19 -4.41 14.66
CA ILE A 40 16.56 -5.69 14.30
C ILE A 40 17.65 -6.75 14.12
N TYR A 41 18.76 -6.40 13.48
CA TYR A 41 19.91 -7.29 13.34
C TYR A 41 20.56 -7.62 14.69
N GLU A 42 20.63 -6.67 15.61
CA GLU A 42 21.26 -6.85 16.92
C GLU A 42 20.42 -7.65 17.92
N LYS A 43 19.10 -7.43 17.94
CA LYS A 43 18.21 -7.90 19.02
C LYS A 43 17.45 -9.18 18.71
N PHE A 44 17.29 -9.51 17.42
CA PHE A 44 16.45 -10.63 16.99
C PHE A 44 17.26 -11.73 16.31
N SER A 45 16.84 -12.97 16.58
CA SER A 45 17.37 -14.16 15.90
C SER A 45 17.01 -14.14 14.42
N LEU A 46 17.70 -14.93 13.59
CA LEU A 46 17.41 -14.98 12.15
C LEU A 46 15.94 -15.31 11.84
N ASP A 47 15.34 -16.22 12.61
CA ASP A 47 13.95 -16.66 12.41
C ASP A 47 12.93 -15.58 12.82
N ASP A 48 13.31 -14.71 13.76
CA ASP A 48 12.45 -13.65 14.29
C ASP A 48 12.58 -12.32 13.53
N ARG A 49 13.57 -12.17 12.64
CA ARG A 49 13.81 -10.90 11.92
C ARG A 49 12.72 -10.58 10.90
N ASP A 50 12.24 -11.56 10.14
CA ASP A 50 11.23 -11.34 9.09
C ASP A 50 9.95 -10.62 9.58
N PRO A 51 9.30 -11.04 10.68
CA PRO A 51 8.14 -10.31 11.20
C PRO A 51 8.48 -8.89 11.68
N GLU A 52 9.67 -8.65 12.22
CA GLU A 52 10.09 -7.32 12.64
C GLU A 52 10.36 -6.40 11.44
N PHE A 53 10.97 -6.90 10.37
CA PHE A 53 11.13 -6.14 9.13
C PHE A 53 9.78 -5.80 8.50
N LYS A 54 8.80 -6.71 8.51
CA LYS A 54 7.45 -6.42 8.03
C LYS A 54 6.81 -5.26 8.80
N ARG A 55 6.98 -5.22 10.13
CA ARG A 55 6.51 -4.11 10.96
C ARG A 55 7.28 -2.82 10.68
N LEU A 56 8.59 -2.90 10.47
CA LEU A 56 9.43 -1.76 10.10
C LEU A 56 8.97 -1.14 8.79
N TYR A 57 8.83 -1.93 7.72
CA TYR A 57 8.37 -1.41 6.42
C TYR A 57 6.98 -0.79 6.52
N GLN A 58 6.06 -1.41 7.27
CA GLN A 58 4.74 -0.83 7.50
C GLN A 58 4.81 0.50 8.27
N HIS A 59 5.69 0.59 9.27
CA HIS A 59 5.92 1.81 10.04
C HIS A 59 6.48 2.93 9.16
N LEU A 60 7.57 2.68 8.44
CA LEU A 60 8.19 3.69 7.57
C LEU A 60 7.28 4.11 6.43
N PHE A 61 6.53 3.17 5.84
CA PHE A 61 5.59 3.49 4.76
C PHE A 61 4.47 4.43 5.21
N ALA A 62 4.00 4.30 6.45
CA ALA A 62 3.08 5.25 7.05
C ALA A 62 3.80 6.57 7.42
N LYS A 63 4.97 6.49 8.05
CA LYS A 63 5.74 7.66 8.51
C LYS A 63 6.15 8.59 7.37
N TRP A 64 6.52 8.03 6.22
CA TRP A 64 6.93 8.78 5.03
C TRP A 64 5.74 9.23 4.16
N GLY A 65 4.51 9.01 4.61
CA GLY A 65 3.29 9.53 3.98
C GLY A 65 2.78 8.73 2.77
N PHE A 66 3.41 7.60 2.42
CA PHE A 66 2.96 6.79 1.27
C PHE A 66 1.57 6.17 1.48
N ALA A 67 1.21 5.86 2.73
CA ALA A 67 -0.13 5.39 3.08
C ALA A 67 -1.20 6.47 2.84
N ASP A 68 -0.85 7.75 2.98
CA ASP A 68 -1.80 8.86 2.87
C ASP A 68 -2.19 9.11 1.40
N ILE A 69 -1.30 8.83 0.45
CA ILE A 69 -1.57 8.96 -1.00
C ILE A 69 -2.87 8.25 -1.42
N LEU A 70 -3.08 7.01 -0.95
CA LEU A 70 -4.30 6.27 -1.25
C LEU A 70 -5.48 6.77 -0.44
N ARG A 71 -5.28 7.11 0.84
CA ARG A 71 -6.35 7.65 1.69
C ARG A 71 -6.94 8.91 1.07
N ASP A 72 -6.07 9.85 0.70
CA ASP A 72 -6.43 11.14 0.10
C ASP A 72 -7.11 10.94 -1.27
N ALA A 73 -6.68 9.94 -2.05
CA ALA A 73 -7.33 9.64 -3.32
C ALA A 73 -8.80 9.19 -3.16
N PHE A 74 -9.15 8.50 -2.06
CA PHE A 74 -10.53 8.10 -1.77
C PHE A 74 -11.37 9.22 -1.16
N ASP A 75 -10.77 10.29 -0.64
CA ASP A 75 -11.53 11.42 -0.07
C ASP A 75 -12.32 12.20 -1.13
N ASP A 76 -11.88 12.14 -2.40
CA ASP A 76 -12.61 12.67 -3.54
C ASP A 76 -13.85 11.82 -3.91
N PHE A 77 -13.99 10.60 -3.37
CA PHE A 77 -15.06 9.66 -3.69
C PHE A 77 -15.77 9.14 -2.44
N PRO A 78 -16.49 10.00 -1.69
CA PRO A 78 -17.12 9.61 -0.41
C PRO A 78 -18.11 8.44 -0.57
N VAL A 79 -18.88 8.42 -1.66
CA VAL A 79 -19.82 7.31 -1.95
C VAL A 79 -19.08 5.99 -2.19
N LEU A 80 -17.98 6.03 -2.95
CA LEU A 80 -17.14 4.84 -3.19
C LEU A 80 -16.50 4.37 -1.88
N ARG A 81 -15.98 5.29 -1.07
CA ARG A 81 -15.40 5.00 0.25
C ARG A 81 -16.42 4.34 1.17
N ASP A 82 -17.67 4.80 1.16
CA ASP A 82 -18.75 4.21 1.95
C ASP A 82 -19.12 2.81 1.44
N LYS A 83 -19.17 2.59 0.12
CA LYS A 83 -19.44 1.27 -0.46
C LYS A 83 -18.25 0.30 -0.33
N THR A 84 -17.05 0.80 -0.06
CA THR A 84 -15.83 -0.01 0.01
C THR A 84 -15.51 -0.45 1.43
N GLY A 85 -15.51 -1.77 1.63
CA GLY A 85 -15.15 -2.40 2.89
C GLY A 85 -13.65 -2.45 3.08
N ILE A 86 -12.95 -2.95 2.07
CA ILE A 86 -11.51 -3.19 2.09
C ILE A 86 -10.87 -2.85 0.73
N VAL A 87 -9.67 -2.31 0.78
CA VAL A 87 -8.79 -2.06 -0.36
C VAL A 87 -7.55 -2.93 -0.20
N LEU A 88 -7.25 -3.76 -1.19
CA LEU A 88 -6.05 -4.61 -1.23
C LEU A 88 -5.08 -4.05 -2.26
N VAL A 89 -3.91 -3.61 -1.81
CA VAL A 89 -2.90 -2.94 -2.63
C VAL A 89 -1.72 -3.87 -2.82
N ARG A 90 -1.35 -4.14 -4.07
CA ARG A 90 -0.24 -5.03 -4.41
C ARG A 90 0.70 -4.42 -5.45
N GLY A 91 1.96 -4.85 -5.39
CA GLY A 91 2.97 -4.46 -6.35
C GLY A 91 2.83 -5.20 -7.68
N VAL A 92 3.12 -4.50 -8.78
CA VAL A 92 3.31 -5.09 -10.13
C VAL A 92 4.63 -4.63 -10.73
N LEU A 93 5.11 -5.35 -11.74
CA LEU A 93 6.43 -5.11 -12.33
C LEU A 93 6.40 -4.19 -13.55
N LYS A 94 5.23 -4.06 -14.21
CA LYS A 94 5.07 -3.35 -15.48
C LYS A 94 3.85 -2.43 -15.46
N GLU A 95 3.89 -1.36 -16.25
CA GLU A 95 2.84 -0.31 -16.25
C GLU A 95 1.52 -0.83 -16.81
N ASP A 96 1.57 -1.74 -17.78
CA ASP A 96 0.41 -2.41 -18.36
C ASP A 96 -0.30 -3.38 -17.39
N GLN A 97 0.28 -3.61 -16.21
CA GLN A 97 -0.31 -4.43 -15.14
C GLN A 97 -0.91 -3.59 -14.01
N GLU A 98 -0.69 -2.27 -14.02
CA GLU A 98 -1.33 -1.37 -13.05
C GLU A 98 -2.84 -1.27 -13.34
N GLY A 99 -3.60 -0.95 -12.31
CA GLY A 99 -5.03 -0.73 -12.45
C GLY A 99 -5.79 -0.97 -11.17
N VAL A 100 -7.07 -0.66 -11.21
CA VAL A 100 -7.99 -0.87 -10.10
C VAL A 100 -9.13 -1.79 -10.55
N ASP A 101 -9.53 -2.72 -9.68
CA ASP A 101 -10.61 -3.66 -9.95
C ASP A 101 -11.52 -3.90 -8.74
N VAL A 102 -12.81 -4.13 -8.97
CA VAL A 102 -13.73 -4.61 -7.92
C VAL A 102 -13.49 -6.10 -7.71
N LEU A 103 -13.18 -6.48 -6.47
CA LEU A 103 -12.91 -7.86 -6.10
C LEU A 103 -14.19 -8.70 -6.23
N ARG A 104 -14.15 -9.70 -7.14
CA ARG A 104 -15.27 -10.62 -7.37
C ARG A 104 -15.42 -11.68 -6.28
N LYS A 105 -14.33 -11.97 -5.57
CA LYS A 105 -14.27 -12.92 -4.46
C LYS A 105 -13.31 -12.38 -3.41
N TRP A 106 -13.67 -12.57 -2.14
CA TRP A 106 -12.88 -12.16 -0.98
C TRP A 106 -11.68 -13.06 -0.68
N GLY A 107 -11.19 -13.84 -1.64
CA GLY A 107 -10.37 -15.05 -1.40
C GLY A 107 -9.03 -14.87 -0.68
N VAL A 108 -8.56 -13.62 -0.48
CA VAL A 108 -7.34 -13.27 0.27
C VAL A 108 -7.66 -12.62 1.62
N VAL A 109 -8.93 -12.39 1.91
CA VAL A 109 -9.47 -11.76 3.11
C VAL A 109 -9.92 -12.87 4.06
N GLU A 110 -9.66 -12.70 5.35
CA GLU A 110 -10.06 -13.66 6.39
C GLU A 110 -11.56 -13.95 6.30
N GLU A 111 -11.97 -15.22 6.41
CA GLU A 111 -13.36 -15.65 6.19
C GLU A 111 -14.37 -14.86 7.05
N LYS A 112 -14.00 -14.57 8.30
CA LYS A 112 -14.82 -13.76 9.20
C LYS A 112 -15.01 -12.33 8.69
N LEU A 113 -13.95 -11.71 8.18
CA LEU A 113 -14.02 -10.36 7.63
C LEU A 113 -14.79 -10.35 6.31
N ALA A 114 -14.60 -11.36 5.45
CA ALA A 114 -15.39 -11.52 4.23
C ALA A 114 -16.91 -11.57 4.53
N ARG A 115 -17.34 -12.35 5.51
CA ARG A 115 -18.75 -12.41 5.95
C ARG A 115 -19.27 -11.05 6.43
N GLN A 116 -18.50 -10.33 7.24
CA GLN A 116 -18.88 -8.99 7.71
C GLN A 116 -19.04 -7.99 6.56
N LEU A 117 -18.16 -8.07 5.55
CA LEU A 117 -18.26 -7.21 4.37
C LEU A 117 -19.48 -7.56 3.52
N GLU A 118 -19.80 -8.85 3.36
CA GLU A 118 -21.00 -9.32 2.65
C GLU A 118 -22.30 -8.91 3.34
N GLU A 119 -22.41 -9.12 4.67
CA GLU A 119 -23.57 -8.70 5.47
C GLU A 119 -23.80 -7.19 5.42
N GLY A 120 -22.72 -6.40 5.32
CA GLY A 120 -22.77 -4.95 5.17
C GLY A 120 -22.92 -4.44 3.74
N GLU A 121 -23.15 -5.32 2.76
CA GLU A 121 -23.22 -5.05 1.32
C GLU A 121 -21.98 -4.29 0.77
N LYS A 122 -20.84 -4.37 1.47
CA LYS A 122 -19.60 -3.69 1.09
C LYS A 122 -18.90 -4.43 -0.04
N LYS A 123 -18.12 -3.69 -0.81
CA LYS A 123 -17.27 -4.22 -1.89
C LYS A 123 -15.80 -4.18 -1.52
N GLY A 124 -15.03 -5.07 -2.13
CA GLY A 124 -13.58 -5.06 -2.07
C GLY A 124 -13.02 -4.39 -3.32
N VAL A 125 -11.96 -3.61 -3.16
CA VAL A 125 -11.25 -2.97 -4.28
C VAL A 125 -9.81 -3.48 -4.29
N GLY A 126 -9.36 -3.99 -5.42
CA GLY A 126 -7.97 -4.34 -5.67
C GLY A 126 -7.26 -3.20 -6.38
N ILE A 127 -6.09 -2.80 -5.89
CA ILE A 127 -5.23 -1.80 -6.54
C ILE A 127 -3.88 -2.44 -6.86
N LYS A 128 -3.45 -2.31 -8.10
CA LYS A 128 -2.14 -2.75 -8.60
C LYS A 128 -1.33 -1.54 -9.00
N LEU A 129 -0.16 -1.37 -8.39
CA LEU A 129 0.75 -0.27 -8.68
C LEU A 129 2.16 -0.78 -8.82
N ILE A 130 2.94 -0.14 -9.69
CA ILE A 130 4.39 -0.29 -9.62
C ILE A 130 4.86 0.45 -8.37
N PRO A 131 5.77 -0.13 -7.56
CA PRO A 131 6.32 0.50 -6.36
C PRO A 131 6.76 1.95 -6.56
N ARG A 132 7.47 2.25 -7.66
CA ARG A 132 7.93 3.61 -7.96
C ARG A 132 6.84 4.67 -8.10
N ARG A 133 5.59 4.24 -8.31
CA ARG A 133 4.44 5.15 -8.42
C ARG A 133 4.22 5.89 -7.10
N PHE A 134 4.55 5.32 -5.94
CA PHE A 134 4.33 5.97 -4.64
C PHE A 134 5.14 7.26 -4.42
N TYR A 135 6.24 7.45 -5.14
CA TYR A 135 7.03 8.68 -5.11
C TYR A 135 7.04 9.40 -6.46
N ASP A 136 6.08 9.07 -7.35
CA ASP A 136 5.78 9.80 -8.56
C ASP A 136 4.70 10.87 -8.26
N PRO A 137 4.97 12.17 -8.50
CA PRO A 137 3.97 13.23 -8.32
C PRO A 137 2.67 13.03 -9.10
N ALA A 138 2.67 12.21 -10.16
CA ALA A 138 1.48 11.88 -10.94
C ALA A 138 0.60 10.79 -10.30
N CYS A 139 1.03 10.12 -9.23
CA CYS A 139 0.32 9.01 -8.60
C CYS A 139 -1.12 9.36 -8.20
N THR A 140 -1.32 10.48 -7.51
CA THR A 140 -2.65 10.92 -7.08
C THR A 140 -3.59 11.12 -8.27
N ARG A 141 -3.08 11.68 -9.38
CA ARG A 141 -3.87 11.87 -10.61
C ARG A 141 -4.25 10.53 -11.24
N TYR A 142 -3.30 9.60 -11.28
CA TYR A 142 -3.54 8.24 -11.76
C TYR A 142 -4.60 7.53 -10.92
N LEU A 143 -4.46 7.55 -9.59
CA LEU A 143 -5.43 6.94 -8.68
C LEU A 143 -6.84 7.54 -8.86
N ARG A 144 -6.95 8.87 -8.97
CA ARG A 144 -8.24 9.53 -9.25
C ARG A 144 -8.87 9.05 -10.55
N HIS A 145 -8.08 8.90 -11.62
CA HIS A 145 -8.56 8.38 -12.89
C HIS A 145 -9.13 6.97 -12.73
N GLU A 146 -8.38 6.07 -12.11
CA GLU A 146 -8.80 4.68 -11.92
C GLU A 146 -10.00 4.54 -10.97
N LEU A 147 -10.02 5.32 -9.88
CA LEU A 147 -11.14 5.33 -8.93
C LEU A 147 -12.42 5.89 -9.56
N THR A 148 -12.32 6.77 -10.56
CA THR A 148 -13.50 7.22 -11.34
C THR A 148 -14.17 6.04 -12.02
N HIS A 149 -13.40 5.17 -12.70
CA HIS A 149 -13.95 3.98 -13.35
C HIS A 149 -14.67 3.05 -12.36
N ILE A 150 -14.11 2.87 -11.16
CA ILE A 150 -14.74 2.04 -10.12
C ILE A 150 -15.99 2.72 -9.55
N SER A 151 -15.94 4.02 -9.33
CA SER A 151 -17.09 4.78 -8.83
C SER A 151 -18.26 4.72 -9.80
N ASP A 152 -18.01 4.73 -11.11
CA ASP A 152 -19.06 4.61 -12.14
C ASP A 152 -19.69 3.20 -12.17
N MET A 153 -18.97 2.19 -11.69
CA MET A 153 -19.44 0.80 -11.64
C MET A 153 -20.24 0.44 -10.39
N LEU A 154 -20.13 1.21 -9.30
CA LEU A 154 -20.67 0.87 -7.96
C LEU A 154 -21.80 1.81 -7.50
#